data_AF-A0A2D3VA05-F1
#
_entry.id   AF-A0A2D3VA05-F1
#
_cell.length_a   1.000
_cell.length_b   1.000
_cell.length_c   1.000
_cell.angle_alpha   90.00
_cell.angle_beta   90.00
_cell.angle_gamma   90.00
#
_symmetry.space_group_name_H-M   'P 1'
#
loop_
_entity.id
_entity.type
_entity.pdbx_description
1 polymer ?
#
loop_
_entity_poly.entity_id
_entity_poly.type
_entity_poly.pdbx_seq_one_letter_code
_entity_poly.pdbx_strand_id
1 'polypeptide(L)'
;MSSPSNHPETPPSLHHALQSLPQELRDIIYTQTFTAPSDTQKLTPTNKPTNLHLLHISSASRALYAESYYRTTWRLHQKFNLIAWLNLLPVEHRRLLREIIVESDAFDEETAAKEREEREMKRNGKQSEAAAAAKRRMLWVAEKRWEHEKDRLGWEHVMTDLDVKWPILRDVEMVDGENSRGLRVLMEKVVLGRVTMDVEDGKD
;
A
#
# COMPACT_ATOMS: atom_id res chain seq x y z
N MET A 1 -62.88 -4.01 -40.85
CA MET A 1 -62.24 -4.76 -39.76
C MET A 1 -61.14 -3.87 -39.21
N SER A 2 -61.39 -3.16 -38.11
CA SER A 2 -60.44 -2.22 -37.52
C SER A 2 -59.63 -2.96 -36.46
N SER A 3 -58.32 -3.04 -36.66
CA SER A 3 -57.40 -3.66 -35.70
C SER A 3 -57.35 -2.86 -34.39
N PRO A 4 -57.40 -3.51 -33.21
CA PRO A 4 -57.21 -2.82 -31.95
C PRO A 4 -55.75 -2.39 -31.82
N SER A 5 -55.52 -1.08 -31.66
CA SER A 5 -54.21 -0.51 -31.34
C SER A 5 -53.81 -0.95 -29.94
N ASN A 6 -52.95 -1.97 -29.84
CA ASN A 6 -52.22 -2.29 -28.62
C ASN A 6 -51.13 -1.22 -28.43
N HIS A 7 -51.49 -0.08 -27.84
CA HIS A 7 -50.48 0.81 -27.27
C HIS A 7 -49.92 0.13 -26.01
N PRO A 8 -48.59 -0.01 -25.88
CA PRO A 8 -47.99 -0.40 -24.61
C PRO A 8 -48.28 0.73 -23.62
N GLU A 9 -49.11 0.47 -22.61
CA GLU A 9 -49.36 1.42 -21.53
C GLU A 9 -48.02 1.71 -20.84
N THR A 10 -47.49 2.91 -21.06
CA THR A 10 -46.31 3.38 -20.36
C THR A 10 -46.65 3.36 -18.87
N PRO A 11 -45.87 2.67 -18.02
CA PRO A 11 -46.16 2.62 -16.60
C PRO A 11 -46.25 4.06 -16.06
N PRO A 12 -47.21 4.35 -15.16
CA PRO A 12 -47.37 5.68 -14.60
C PRO A 12 -46.05 6.14 -13.99
N SER A 13 -45.71 7.42 -14.20
CA SER A 13 -44.47 7.97 -13.66
C SER A 13 -44.42 7.76 -12.14
N LEU A 14 -43.25 7.47 -11.59
CA LEU A 14 -43.07 7.25 -10.15
C LEU A 14 -43.66 8.38 -9.30
N HIS A 15 -43.60 9.61 -9.82
CA HIS A 15 -44.21 10.78 -9.19
C HIS A 15 -45.74 10.65 -9.10
N HIS A 16 -46.40 10.23 -10.17
CA HIS A 16 -47.84 9.98 -10.19
C HIS A 16 -48.22 8.83 -9.24
N ALA A 17 -47.44 7.75 -9.23
CA ALA A 17 -47.64 6.64 -8.30
C ALA A 17 -47.54 7.11 -6.83
N LEU A 18 -46.52 7.90 -6.48
CA LEU A 18 -46.38 8.47 -5.14
C LEU A 18 -47.55 9.41 -4.79
N GLN A 19 -48.01 10.24 -5.72
CA GLN A 19 -49.16 11.12 -5.50
C GLN A 19 -50.48 10.37 -5.32
N SER A 20 -50.63 9.19 -5.93
CA SER A 20 -51.84 8.36 -5.78
C SER A 20 -51.97 7.67 -4.42
N LEU A 21 -50.90 7.64 -3.62
CA LEU A 21 -50.92 7.02 -2.29
C LEU A 21 -51.70 7.87 -1.27
N PRO A 22 -52.34 7.25 -0.26
CA PRO A 22 -52.82 7.94 0.93
C PRO A 22 -51.73 8.81 1.57
N GLN A 23 -52.13 9.95 2.15
CA GLN A 23 -51.21 10.92 2.74
C GLN A 23 -50.26 10.29 3.76
N GLU A 24 -50.76 9.42 4.64
CA GLU A 24 -49.95 8.75 5.66
C GLU A 24 -48.82 7.91 5.06
N LEU A 25 -49.10 7.17 3.98
CA LEU A 25 -48.09 6.36 3.30
C LEU A 25 -47.07 7.24 2.56
N ARG A 26 -47.53 8.35 1.97
CA ARG A 26 -46.61 9.33 1.38
C ARG A 26 -45.65 9.88 2.42
N ASP A 27 -46.16 10.26 3.59
CA ASP A 27 -45.35 10.84 4.66
C ASP A 27 -44.35 9.82 5.20
N ILE A 28 -44.76 8.56 5.42
CA ILE A 28 -43.86 7.48 5.85
C ILE A 28 -42.75 7.24 4.83
N ILE A 29 -43.09 7.10 3.55
CA ILE A 29 -42.10 6.93 2.48
C ILE A 29 -41.19 8.16 2.45
N TYR A 30 -41.76 9.36 2.60
CA TYR A 30 -41.01 10.60 2.55
C TYR A 30 -39.97 10.69 3.67
N THR A 31 -40.39 10.44 4.91
CA THR A 31 -39.52 10.40 6.08
C THR A 31 -38.42 9.35 5.93
N GLN A 32 -38.73 8.17 5.40
CA GLN A 32 -37.76 7.07 5.28
C GLN A 32 -36.77 7.25 4.13
N THR A 33 -37.17 7.92 3.04
CA THR A 33 -36.39 7.93 1.78
C THR A 33 -35.90 9.30 1.35
N PHE A 34 -36.33 10.37 2.01
CA PHE A 34 -35.94 11.75 1.69
C PHE A 34 -35.56 12.59 2.92
N THR A 35 -35.44 11.99 4.11
CA THR A 35 -34.96 12.67 5.31
C THR A 35 -33.63 12.07 5.73
N ALA A 36 -32.62 12.92 5.90
CA ALA A 36 -31.33 12.48 6.44
C ALA A 36 -31.45 12.11 7.93
N PRO A 37 -30.68 11.14 8.42
CA PRO A 37 -30.54 10.90 9.85
C PRO A 37 -30.08 12.19 10.54
N SER A 38 -30.71 12.54 11.67
CA SER A 38 -30.40 13.74 12.45
C SER A 38 -29.09 13.65 13.25
N ASP A 39 -28.32 12.58 13.05
CA ASP A 39 -27.09 12.33 13.76
C ASP A 39 -25.98 13.28 13.33
N THR A 40 -25.02 13.48 14.23
CA THR A 40 -23.83 14.27 13.94
C THR A 40 -23.00 13.60 12.84
N GLN A 41 -22.83 14.31 11.73
CA GLN A 41 -22.12 13.80 10.56
C GLN A 41 -20.61 13.99 10.75
N LYS A 42 -19.86 12.89 10.69
CA LYS A 42 -18.39 12.94 10.69
C LYS A 42 -17.89 13.05 9.26
N LEU A 43 -17.16 14.12 8.94
CA LEU A 43 -16.50 14.27 7.66
C LEU A 43 -15.11 13.66 7.75
N THR A 44 -14.98 12.40 7.34
CA THR A 44 -13.69 11.76 7.12
C THR A 44 -13.47 11.60 5.61
N PRO A 45 -12.23 11.65 5.11
CA PRO A 45 -11.94 11.45 3.69
C PRO A 45 -12.37 10.06 3.19
N THR A 46 -12.55 9.11 4.10
CA THR A 46 -13.01 7.74 3.84
C THR A 46 -14.51 7.55 4.02
N ASN A 47 -15.24 8.53 4.56
CA ASN A 47 -16.68 8.38 4.74
C ASN A 47 -17.37 8.43 3.38
N LYS A 48 -17.74 7.25 2.90
CA LYS A 48 -18.69 7.15 1.80
C LYS A 48 -20.01 7.69 2.34
N PRO A 49 -20.72 8.54 1.58
CA PRO A 49 -22.07 8.94 1.97
C PRO A 49 -22.89 7.67 2.16
N THR A 50 -23.34 7.42 3.38
CA THR A 50 -24.09 6.22 3.77
C THR A 50 -25.47 6.16 3.13
N ASN A 51 -25.95 7.31 2.66
CA ASN A 51 -27.32 7.48 2.15
C ASN A 51 -27.37 7.69 0.63
N LEU A 52 -26.52 6.98 -0.14
CA LEU A 52 -26.60 6.95 -1.60
C LEU A 52 -27.87 6.28 -2.14
N HIS A 53 -28.63 5.59 -1.27
CA HIS A 53 -29.87 4.92 -1.63
C HIS A 53 -31.09 5.84 -1.65
N LEU A 54 -30.94 7.13 -1.35
CA LEU A 54 -32.06 8.06 -1.31
C LEU A 54 -32.50 8.47 -2.71
N LEU A 55 -33.80 8.46 -2.93
CA LEU A 55 -34.43 8.62 -4.22
C LEU A 55 -34.45 10.11 -4.62
N HIS A 56 -33.47 10.56 -5.40
CA HIS A 56 -33.43 11.93 -5.93
C HIS A 56 -34.33 12.10 -7.17
N ILE A 57 -35.65 11.92 -7.00
CA ILE A 57 -36.62 11.86 -8.11
C ILE A 57 -36.88 13.25 -8.72
N SER A 58 -36.85 14.32 -7.92
CA SER A 58 -37.14 15.68 -8.39
C SER A 58 -36.18 16.72 -7.82
N SER A 59 -36.21 17.94 -8.38
CA SER A 59 -35.49 19.09 -7.80
C SER A 59 -36.04 19.45 -6.42
N ALA A 60 -37.37 19.41 -6.24
CA ALA A 60 -38.02 19.69 -4.96
C ALA A 60 -37.62 18.68 -3.88
N SER A 61 -37.60 17.39 -4.20
CA SER A 61 -37.21 16.35 -3.23
C SER A 61 -35.73 16.44 -2.85
N ARG A 62 -34.86 16.81 -3.80
CA ARG A 62 -33.45 17.11 -3.52
C ARG A 62 -33.28 18.32 -2.60
N ALA A 63 -34.06 19.37 -2.79
CA ALA A 63 -33.99 20.57 -1.95
C ALA A 63 -34.40 20.27 -0.50
N LEU A 64 -35.50 19.55 -0.30
CA LEU A 64 -35.97 19.15 1.02
C LEU A 64 -35.00 18.17 1.70
N TYR A 65 -34.43 17.22 0.95
CA TYR A 65 -33.38 16.36 1.49
C TYR A 65 -32.15 17.17 1.92
N ALA A 66 -31.66 18.07 1.05
CA ALA A 66 -30.53 18.92 1.36
C ALA A 66 -30.77 19.75 2.63
N GLU A 67 -31.98 20.28 2.81
CA GLU A 67 -32.37 20.94 4.06
C GLU A 67 -32.19 20.03 5.27
N SER A 68 -32.72 18.81 5.25
CA SER A 68 -32.57 17.86 6.35
C SER A 68 -31.11 17.44 6.58
N TYR A 69 -30.33 17.26 5.51
CA TYR A 69 -28.96 16.74 5.55
C TYR A 69 -27.96 17.77 6.07
N TYR A 70 -27.99 19.00 5.53
CA TYR A 70 -27.02 20.04 5.88
C TYR A 70 -27.36 20.72 7.21
N ARG A 71 -28.61 20.65 7.69
CA ARG A 71 -29.05 21.20 8.98
C ARG A 71 -28.60 20.37 10.21
N THR A 72 -27.71 19.41 10.01
CA THR A 72 -27.08 18.62 11.08
C THR A 72 -25.80 19.28 11.60
N THR A 73 -25.28 18.78 12.72
CA THR A 73 -23.96 19.17 13.23
C THR A 73 -22.89 18.37 12.49
N TRP A 74 -21.85 19.05 12.02
CA TRP A 74 -20.73 18.45 11.30
C TRP A 74 -19.48 18.41 12.17
N ARG A 75 -18.83 17.25 12.25
CA ARG A 75 -17.54 17.07 12.93
C ARG A 75 -16.43 16.81 11.91
N LEU A 76 -15.41 17.66 11.93
CA LEU A 76 -14.25 17.56 11.06
C LEU A 76 -13.00 17.33 11.91
N HIS A 77 -12.22 16.32 11.55
CA HIS A 77 -10.96 15.97 12.22
C HIS A 77 -9.77 16.87 11.83
N GLN A 78 -9.90 17.67 10.76
CA GLN A 78 -8.79 18.46 10.22
C GLN A 78 -9.25 19.82 9.69
N LYS A 79 -8.57 20.89 10.12
CA LYS A 79 -8.90 22.28 9.76
C LYS A 79 -8.74 22.57 8.27
N PHE A 80 -7.75 21.98 7.60
CA PHE A 80 -7.51 22.23 6.17
C PHE A 80 -8.63 21.67 5.27
N ASN A 81 -9.34 20.64 5.75
CA ASN A 81 -10.47 20.07 5.02
C ASN A 81 -11.72 20.96 5.07
N LEU A 82 -11.83 21.88 6.04
CA LEU A 82 -13.03 22.71 6.19
C LEU A 82 -13.20 23.69 5.02
N ILE A 83 -12.18 24.46 4.68
CA ILE A 83 -12.29 25.49 3.63
C ILE A 83 -12.52 24.83 2.27
N ALA A 84 -11.77 23.77 1.96
CA ALA A 84 -11.92 23.02 0.72
C ALA A 84 -13.33 22.42 0.62
N TRP A 85 -13.83 21.79 1.68
CA TRP A 85 -15.19 21.25 1.72
C TRP A 85 -16.27 22.31 1.56
N LEU A 86 -16.17 23.44 2.26
CA LEU A 86 -17.11 24.55 2.13
C LEU A 86 -17.17 25.12 0.71
N ASN A 87 -16.02 25.17 0.00
CA ASN A 87 -15.96 25.64 -1.37
C ASN A 87 -16.59 24.66 -2.38
N LEU A 88 -16.69 23.37 -2.05
CA LEU A 88 -17.39 22.38 -2.87
C LEU A 88 -18.91 22.46 -2.70
N LEU A 89 -19.41 23.13 -1.67
CA LEU A 89 -20.84 23.26 -1.40
C LEU A 89 -21.45 24.44 -2.16
N PRO A 90 -22.58 24.23 -2.86
CA PRO A 90 -23.43 25.31 -3.36
C PRO A 90 -23.75 26.34 -2.27
N VAL A 91 -23.92 27.60 -2.67
CA VAL A 91 -24.17 28.71 -1.72
C VAL A 91 -25.43 28.44 -0.90
N GLU A 92 -26.43 27.83 -1.52
CA GLU A 92 -27.71 27.46 -0.94
C GLU A 92 -27.52 26.45 0.19
N HIS A 93 -26.65 25.45 0.00
CA HIS A 93 -26.37 24.43 1.01
C HIS A 93 -25.53 24.96 2.16
N ARG A 94 -24.61 25.90 1.89
CA ARG A 94 -23.82 26.56 2.94
C ARG A 94 -24.69 27.30 3.95
N ARG A 95 -25.81 27.87 3.52
CA ARG A 95 -26.77 28.57 4.40
C ARG A 95 -27.54 27.63 5.33
N LEU A 96 -27.59 26.35 5.00
CA LEU A 96 -28.28 25.32 5.78
C LEU A 96 -27.40 24.76 6.90
N LEU A 97 -26.08 24.99 6.85
CA LEU A 97 -25.15 24.50 7.86
C LEU A 97 -25.44 25.15 9.21
N ARG A 98 -25.75 24.33 10.20
CA ARG A 98 -26.11 24.79 11.55
C ARG A 98 -24.89 24.97 12.45
N GLU A 99 -24.05 23.95 12.51
CA GLU A 99 -22.93 23.89 13.44
C GLU A 99 -21.79 23.05 12.85
N ILE A 100 -20.57 23.54 12.99
CA ILE A 100 -19.36 22.86 12.52
C ILE A 100 -18.37 22.81 13.67
N ILE A 101 -18.07 21.61 14.13
CA ILE A 101 -17.10 21.31 15.17
C ILE A 101 -15.82 20.86 14.48
N VAL A 102 -14.76 21.64 14.61
CA VAL A 102 -13.43 21.23 14.16
C VAL A 102 -12.74 20.61 15.35
N GLU A 103 -12.73 19.28 15.38
CA GLU A 103 -11.90 18.52 16.29
C GLU A 103 -10.47 18.70 15.76
N SER A 104 -9.66 19.47 16.49
CA SER A 104 -8.22 19.34 16.31
C SER A 104 -7.90 17.98 16.86
N ASP A 105 -7.68 17.00 15.99
CA ASP A 105 -6.92 15.84 16.40
C ASP A 105 -5.65 16.43 17.01
N ALA A 106 -5.50 16.31 18.33
CA ALA A 106 -4.17 16.23 18.88
C ALA A 106 -3.60 15.02 18.14
N PHE A 107 -2.91 15.29 17.04
CA PHE A 107 -2.13 14.29 16.35
C PHE A 107 -1.26 13.76 17.48
N ASP A 108 -1.54 12.56 17.98
CA ASP A 108 -0.70 11.94 18.98
C ASP A 108 0.64 11.81 18.27
N GLU A 109 1.51 12.80 18.45
CA GLU A 109 2.84 12.87 17.84
C GLU A 109 3.59 11.59 18.18
N GLU A 110 3.27 10.99 19.33
CA GLU A 110 3.70 9.67 19.77
C GLU A 110 3.30 8.54 18.80
N THR A 111 2.05 8.49 18.35
CA THR A 111 1.58 7.45 17.42
C THR A 111 2.19 7.65 16.03
N ALA A 112 2.29 8.91 15.58
CA ALA A 112 2.96 9.25 14.33
C ALA A 112 4.48 9.00 14.37
N ALA A 113 5.12 9.22 15.52
CA ALA A 113 6.52 8.91 15.75
C ALA A 113 6.76 7.39 15.74
N LYS A 114 5.92 6.61 16.43
CA LYS A 114 5.99 5.14 16.43
C LYS A 114 5.85 4.56 15.02
N GLU A 115 4.91 5.07 14.20
CA GLU A 115 4.78 4.63 12.82
C GLU A 115 5.99 5.01 11.94
N ARG A 116 6.60 6.17 12.18
CA ARG A 116 7.83 6.58 11.47
C ARG A 116 8.99 5.66 11.83
N GLU A 117 9.17 5.39 13.11
CA GLU A 117 10.22 4.51 13.63
C GLU A 117 10.06 3.08 13.07
N GLU A 118 8.84 2.53 13.08
CA GLU A 118 8.57 1.20 12.53
C GLU A 118 8.85 1.13 11.01
N ARG A 119 8.48 2.16 10.25
CA ARG A 119 8.79 2.24 8.81
C ARG A 119 10.29 2.31 8.56
N GLU A 120 11.03 3.02 9.40
CA GLU A 120 12.48 3.14 9.30
C GLU A 120 13.19 1.82 9.62
N MET A 121 12.77 1.11 10.67
CA MET A 121 13.27 -0.23 10.98
C MET A 121 13.02 -1.21 9.83
N LYS A 122 11.82 -1.18 9.22
CA LYS A 122 11.50 -2.02 8.06
C LYS A 122 12.34 -1.68 6.84
N ARG A 123 12.64 -0.40 6.60
CA ARG A 123 13.49 0.04 5.49
C ARG A 123 14.94 -0.43 5.67
N ASN A 124 15.48 -0.27 6.89
CA ASN A 124 16.84 -0.68 7.22
C ASN A 124 17.00 -2.21 7.15
N GLY A 125 16.00 -2.95 7.64
CA GLY A 125 15.94 -4.42 7.51
C GLY A 125 16.01 -4.88 6.05
N LYS A 126 15.15 -4.32 5.18
CA LYS A 126 15.15 -4.65 3.73
C LYS A 126 16.46 -4.28 3.03
N GLN A 127 17.08 -3.16 3.39
CA GLN A 127 18.38 -2.77 2.84
C GLN A 127 19.50 -3.73 3.26
N SER A 128 19.50 -4.21 4.50
CA SER A 128 20.48 -5.20 4.96
C SER A 128 20.33 -6.54 4.23
N GLU A 129 19.10 -6.99 4.00
CA GLU A 129 18.81 -8.23 3.28
C GLU A 129 19.19 -8.14 1.80
N ALA A 130 18.91 -7.00 1.16
CA ALA A 130 19.32 -6.72 -0.21
C ALA A 130 20.85 -6.70 -0.37
N ALA A 131 21.57 -6.10 0.59
CA ALA A 131 23.04 -6.10 0.59
C ALA A 131 23.61 -7.52 0.76
N ALA A 132 23.04 -8.33 1.66
CA ALA A 132 23.44 -9.72 1.84
C ALA A 132 23.16 -10.57 0.59
N ALA A 133 22.03 -10.35 -0.09
CA ALA A 133 21.70 -11.02 -1.35
C ALA A 133 22.68 -10.62 -2.48
N ALA A 134 23.04 -9.35 -2.59
CA ALA A 134 24.03 -8.87 -3.56
C ALA A 134 25.41 -9.52 -3.33
N LYS A 135 25.87 -9.60 -2.07
CA LYS A 135 27.13 -10.28 -1.70
C LYS A 135 27.13 -11.76 -2.08
N ARG A 136 26.04 -12.48 -1.80
CA ARG A 136 25.90 -13.90 -2.21
C ARG A 136 25.97 -14.06 -3.72
N ARG A 137 25.33 -13.17 -4.48
CA ARG A 137 25.37 -13.22 -5.95
C ARG A 137 26.78 -12.95 -6.49
N MET A 138 27.51 -11.99 -5.93
CA MET A 138 28.90 -11.72 -6.35
C MET A 138 29.81 -12.92 -6.08
N LEU A 139 29.71 -13.54 -4.91
CA LEU A 139 30.49 -14.74 -4.57
C LEU A 139 30.17 -15.90 -5.52
N TRP A 140 28.89 -16.13 -5.82
CA TRP A 140 28.47 -17.15 -6.76
C TRP A 140 29.01 -16.90 -8.18
N VAL A 141 28.98 -15.65 -8.66
CA VAL A 141 29.55 -15.30 -9.98
C VAL A 141 31.07 -15.53 -9.99
N ALA A 142 31.78 -15.16 -8.92
CA ALA A 142 33.22 -15.38 -8.80
C ALA A 142 33.57 -16.88 -8.82
N GLU A 143 32.83 -17.70 -8.08
CA GLU A 143 32.97 -19.16 -8.05
C GLU A 143 32.72 -19.79 -9.42
N LYS A 144 31.65 -19.37 -10.12
CA LYS A 144 31.35 -19.89 -11.47
C LYS A 144 32.40 -19.48 -12.50
N ARG A 145 32.91 -18.25 -12.41
CA ARG A 145 34.01 -17.78 -13.26
C ARG A 145 35.28 -18.59 -13.00
N TRP A 146 35.56 -18.90 -11.73
CA TRP A 146 36.70 -19.72 -11.33
C TRP A 146 36.63 -21.13 -11.92
N GLU A 147 35.50 -21.84 -11.75
CA GLU A 147 35.33 -23.19 -12.30
C GLU A 147 35.45 -23.19 -13.84
N HIS A 148 34.88 -22.19 -14.51
CA HIS A 148 35.03 -22.06 -15.97
C HIS A 148 36.49 -21.83 -16.39
N GLU A 149 37.25 -21.01 -15.66
CA GLU A 149 38.66 -20.74 -16.01
C GLU A 149 39.54 -21.97 -15.81
N LYS A 150 39.24 -22.75 -14.77
CA LYS A 150 39.87 -24.02 -14.46
C LYS A 150 39.61 -25.08 -15.54
N ASP A 151 38.39 -25.15 -16.06
CA ASP A 151 38.08 -25.99 -17.22
C ASP A 151 38.82 -25.53 -18.49
N ARG A 152 39.02 -24.21 -18.65
CA ARG A 152 39.66 -23.61 -19.83
C ARG A 152 41.17 -23.82 -19.89
N LEU A 153 41.88 -23.65 -18.77
CA LEU A 153 43.35 -23.63 -18.72
C LEU A 153 43.97 -24.96 -18.30
N GLY A 154 43.19 -25.87 -17.71
CA GLY A 154 43.72 -27.06 -17.05
C GLY A 154 44.39 -26.73 -15.71
N TRP A 155 44.29 -27.64 -14.75
CA TRP A 155 44.69 -27.40 -13.35
C TRP A 155 46.15 -26.96 -13.16
N GLU A 156 47.06 -27.42 -14.03
CA GLU A 156 48.50 -27.16 -13.91
C GLU A 156 48.88 -25.72 -14.28
N HIS A 157 48.16 -25.08 -15.22
CA HIS A 157 48.41 -23.69 -15.61
C HIS A 157 47.77 -22.68 -14.65
N VAL A 158 46.67 -23.06 -14.01
CA VAL A 158 45.94 -22.20 -13.06
C VAL A 158 46.77 -21.92 -11.81
N MET A 159 47.50 -22.92 -11.30
CA MET A 159 48.36 -22.74 -10.11
C MET A 159 49.55 -21.81 -10.37
N THR A 160 50.15 -21.85 -11.56
CA THR A 160 51.24 -20.94 -11.93
C THR A 160 50.79 -19.48 -12.16
N ASP A 161 49.53 -19.27 -12.54
CA ASP A 161 48.98 -17.93 -12.81
C ASP A 161 48.40 -17.25 -11.52
N LEU A 162 48.07 -18.04 -10.49
CA LEU A 162 47.64 -17.54 -9.17
C LEU A 162 48.74 -16.74 -8.46
N ASP A 163 49.99 -17.21 -8.51
CA ASP A 163 51.12 -16.53 -7.85
C ASP A 163 51.43 -15.17 -8.49
N VAL A 164 51.02 -14.95 -9.74
CA VAL A 164 51.35 -13.74 -10.51
C VAL A 164 50.23 -12.69 -10.46
N LYS A 165 48.95 -13.08 -10.39
CA LYS A 165 47.80 -12.13 -10.51
C LYS A 165 47.12 -11.74 -9.19
N TRP A 166 47.46 -12.35 -8.07
CA TRP A 166 46.80 -12.08 -6.78
C TRP A 166 47.20 -10.83 -5.95
N PRO A 167 48.13 -9.93 -6.36
CA PRO A 167 48.33 -8.68 -5.63
C PRO A 167 47.08 -7.78 -5.57
N ILE A 168 46.18 -7.88 -6.56
CA ILE A 168 45.03 -6.98 -6.70
C ILE A 168 43.92 -7.26 -5.66
N LEU A 169 43.91 -8.43 -5.02
CA LEU A 169 42.91 -8.78 -3.99
C LEU A 169 43.41 -8.56 -2.56
N ARG A 170 44.71 -8.33 -2.34
CA ARG A 170 45.24 -7.85 -1.05
C ARG A 170 44.77 -6.43 -0.72
N ASP A 171 44.54 -5.59 -1.74
CA ASP A 171 44.09 -4.21 -1.51
C ASP A 171 42.62 -4.13 -1.04
N VAL A 172 41.87 -5.22 -1.12
CA VAL A 172 40.49 -5.33 -0.58
C VAL A 172 40.47 -5.79 0.89
N GLU A 173 41.61 -6.23 1.46
CA GLU A 173 41.72 -6.72 2.85
C GLU A 173 41.68 -5.63 3.93
N MET A 174 41.60 -4.35 3.56
CA MET A 174 41.73 -3.24 4.52
C MET A 174 40.42 -2.76 5.18
N VAL A 175 39.26 -3.36 4.90
CA VAL A 175 37.97 -2.77 5.32
C VAL A 175 37.22 -3.49 6.45
N ASP A 176 37.49 -4.76 6.79
CA ASP A 176 36.88 -5.35 8.00
C ASP A 176 37.64 -6.58 8.54
N GLY A 177 38.18 -6.45 9.75
CA GLY A 177 39.08 -7.41 10.38
C GLY A 177 38.50 -8.79 10.71
N GLU A 178 37.17 -8.96 10.70
CA GLU A 178 36.53 -10.25 10.93
C GLU A 178 36.43 -11.13 9.67
N ASN A 179 36.58 -10.54 8.48
CA ASN A 179 36.30 -11.21 7.20
C ASN A 179 37.50 -11.98 6.63
N SER A 180 38.70 -11.83 7.21
CA SER A 180 39.94 -12.52 6.80
C SER A 180 40.01 -13.98 7.27
N ARG A 181 39.33 -14.32 8.38
CA ARG A 181 39.30 -15.71 8.89
C ARG A 181 38.54 -16.67 7.98
N GLY A 182 37.42 -16.24 7.38
CA GLY A 182 36.61 -17.08 6.51
C GLY A 182 37.32 -17.50 5.21
N LEU A 183 38.00 -16.54 4.57
CA LEU A 183 38.79 -16.79 3.36
C LEU A 183 40.05 -17.62 3.64
N ARG A 184 40.73 -17.38 4.77
CA ARG A 184 41.90 -18.17 5.17
C ARG A 184 41.53 -19.64 5.46
N VAL A 185 40.38 -19.91 6.07
CA VAL A 185 39.88 -21.28 6.30
C VAL A 185 39.48 -21.98 4.99
N LEU A 186 38.92 -21.26 4.02
CA LEU A 186 38.61 -21.80 2.70
C LEU A 186 39.88 -22.11 1.91
N MET A 187 40.90 -21.24 2.00
CA MET A 187 42.22 -21.47 1.41
C MET A 187 42.98 -22.61 2.09
N GLU A 188 42.98 -22.70 3.42
CA GLU A 188 43.59 -23.83 4.14
C GLU A 188 42.91 -25.16 3.79
N LYS A 189 41.59 -25.21 3.64
CA LYS A 189 40.90 -26.45 3.22
C LYS A 189 41.22 -26.85 1.78
N VAL A 190 41.40 -25.89 0.88
CA VAL A 190 41.75 -26.16 -0.53
C VAL A 190 43.22 -26.55 -0.68
N VAL A 191 44.12 -25.97 0.12
CA VAL A 191 45.56 -26.25 0.09
C VAL A 191 45.91 -27.53 0.88
N LEU A 192 45.28 -27.77 2.03
CA LEU A 192 45.55 -28.93 2.89
C LEU A 192 44.74 -30.18 2.53
N GLY A 193 43.68 -30.05 1.72
CA GLY A 193 42.88 -31.18 1.24
C GLY A 193 43.61 -32.18 0.32
N ARG A 194 44.92 -31.99 0.07
CA ARG A 194 45.75 -32.88 -0.77
C ARG A 194 46.98 -33.47 -0.07
N VAL A 195 47.22 -33.20 1.21
CA VAL A 195 48.45 -33.66 1.91
C VAL A 195 48.26 -34.94 2.73
N THR A 196 47.11 -35.62 2.63
CA THR A 196 46.95 -36.99 3.17
C THR A 196 46.45 -37.94 2.08
N MET A 197 47.31 -38.22 1.12
CA MET A 197 47.33 -39.55 0.50
C MET A 197 48.69 -40.14 0.79
N ASP A 198 48.67 -41.06 1.77
CA ASP A 198 49.82 -41.75 2.31
C ASP A 198 50.64 -42.43 1.23
N VAL A 199 51.94 -42.16 1.30
CA VAL A 199 53.01 -43.05 0.85
C VAL A 199 53.22 -44.06 1.97
N GLU A 200 52.76 -45.29 1.79
CA GLU A 200 53.28 -46.48 2.47
C GLU A 200 53.35 -47.58 1.39
N ASP A 201 54.52 -47.79 0.79
CA ASP A 201 55.64 -48.61 1.28
C ASP A 201 55.65 -49.94 0.51
N GLY A 202 56.52 -49.99 -0.51
CA GLY A 202 57.01 -51.24 -1.05
C GLY A 202 58.09 -51.80 -0.12
N LYS A 203 57.94 -53.07 0.25
CA LYS A 203 59.03 -53.91 0.71
C LYS A 203 58.93 -55.27 0.03
N ASP A 204 60.01 -55.57 -0.70
CA ASP A 204 60.62 -56.85 -1.09
C ASP A 204 59.73 -58.01 -1.57
#